data_AF-A0A947JEL6-F1
#
_entry.id   AF-A0A947JEL6-F1
#
_cell.length_a   1.000
_cell.length_b   1.000
_cell.length_c   1.000
_cell.angle_alpha   90.00
_cell.angle_beta   90.00
_cell.angle_gamma   90.00
#
_symmetry.space_group_name_H-M   'P 1'
#
loop_
_entity.id
_entity.type
_entity.pdbx_description
1 polymer ?
#
loop_
_entity_poly.entity_id
_entity_poly.type
_entity_poly.pdbx_seq_one_letter_code
_entity_poly.pdbx_strand_id
1 'polypeptide(L)'
;LWTDYTFGSGMTWQTDEENAKKALDSFWDSENNKAVLSARGQRKSSDKLLVDGEVFFAIFLGAHGEAKIRRIDPLEITEIITDPDDIEDVRFYRRDWADRQGKTQISIYRSTTNIKGEPALDSMGANVKQTDEALVYHLTNRTLGQRGTPLLLPAHFYLKYNKKFIASRIAIMLALTRFGWRTEVKGGQAAVDKIKAKTNEQVVSAGSHLVENLGSNTTPIKAETGASSAYQDGRMIKLMIASAVGIPEQYFEDISIGNLATAKTVELPMMKQFRSLQKVWADAYQDIANVIMQHNAIPKEQWYVDIDFPEIAPQDTAAAAEAMVKIVGLIPEFADASEVQQQALMLLGINDPAEVIDSLGEGTSGNKEALLIKVLKQFRESLETERGE
;
A
#
# COMPACT_ATOMS: atom_id res chain seq x y z
N LEU A 1 2.73 3.75 0.16
CA LEU A 1 1.52 4.29 0.84
C LEU A 1 0.47 3.21 1.04
N TRP A 2 -0.33 2.84 0.04
CA TRP A 2 -1.42 1.86 0.22
C TRP A 2 -0.97 0.54 0.86
N THR A 3 0.03 -0.14 0.29
CA THR A 3 0.57 -1.38 0.87
C THR A 3 1.17 -1.18 2.25
N ASP A 4 1.91 -0.09 2.46
CA ASP A 4 2.65 0.16 3.70
C ASP A 4 1.70 0.46 4.87
N TYR A 5 0.68 1.30 4.67
CA TYR A 5 -0.33 1.58 5.68
C TYR A 5 -1.32 0.44 5.87
N THR A 6 -1.45 -0.48 4.91
CA THR A 6 -2.28 -1.67 5.09
C THR A 6 -1.54 -2.72 5.90
N PHE A 7 -0.35 -3.11 5.43
CA PHE A 7 0.36 -4.26 5.97
C PHE A 7 1.49 -3.92 6.93
N GLY A 8 2.10 -2.73 6.88
CA GLY A 8 3.18 -2.34 7.79
C GLY A 8 4.22 -3.44 8.03
N SER A 9 4.26 -3.92 9.28
CA SER A 9 5.07 -5.02 9.81
C SER A 9 4.58 -6.43 9.43
N GLY A 10 3.35 -6.55 8.94
CA GLY A 10 2.64 -7.77 8.58
C GLY A 10 1.31 -7.85 9.32
N MET A 11 0.38 -8.64 8.78
CA MET A 11 -0.84 -8.99 9.48
C MET A 11 -0.61 -10.22 10.38
N THR A 12 -1.26 -10.25 11.53
CA THR A 12 -1.20 -11.33 12.52
C THR A 12 -2.56 -11.98 12.67
N TRP A 13 -2.60 -13.23 13.14
CA TRP A 13 -3.84 -13.92 13.40
C TRP A 13 -3.78 -14.67 14.72
N GLN A 14 -4.93 -14.85 15.37
CA GLN A 14 -5.07 -15.57 16.62
C GLN A 14 -6.37 -16.39 16.63
N THR A 15 -6.41 -17.45 17.44
CA THR A 15 -7.62 -18.24 17.69
C THR A 15 -7.49 -18.98 19.01
N ASP A 16 -8.60 -19.09 19.73
CA ASP A 16 -8.68 -19.85 20.98
C ASP A 16 -8.94 -21.35 20.74
N GLU A 17 -9.28 -21.73 19.50
CA GLU A 17 -9.65 -23.09 19.14
C GLU A 17 -8.41 -23.93 18.81
N GLU A 18 -8.07 -24.89 19.68
CA GLU A 18 -6.81 -25.65 19.59
C GLU A 18 -6.63 -26.40 18.25
N ASN A 19 -7.72 -26.94 17.68
CA ASN A 19 -7.68 -27.64 16.40
C ASN A 19 -7.44 -26.67 15.24
N ALA A 20 -8.13 -25.53 15.24
CA ALA A 20 -7.96 -24.47 14.25
C ALA A 20 -6.53 -23.94 14.31
N LYS A 21 -6.04 -23.67 15.54
CA LYS A 21 -4.67 -23.23 15.77
C LYS A 21 -3.64 -24.19 15.19
N LYS A 22 -3.73 -25.50 15.46
CA LYS A 22 -2.79 -26.50 14.92
C LYS A 22 -2.77 -26.52 13.40
N ALA A 23 -3.94 -26.48 12.76
CA ALA A 23 -4.04 -26.50 11.30
C ALA A 23 -3.49 -25.22 10.67
N LEU A 24 -3.82 -24.06 11.23
CA LEU A 24 -3.38 -22.76 10.73
C LEU A 24 -1.90 -22.49 11.01
N ASP A 25 -1.36 -22.88 12.16
CA ASP A 25 0.08 -22.82 12.46
C ASP A 25 0.86 -23.62 11.41
N SER A 26 0.44 -24.87 11.13
CA SER A 26 1.06 -25.72 10.10
C SER A 26 1.05 -25.08 8.72
N PHE A 27 -0.05 -24.40 8.36
CA PHE A 27 -0.19 -23.73 7.08
C PHE A 27 0.61 -22.43 6.99
N TRP A 28 0.54 -21.57 8.02
CA TRP A 28 1.09 -20.22 8.01
C TRP A 28 2.62 -20.22 8.17
N ASP A 29 3.13 -21.07 9.07
CA ASP A 29 4.57 -21.13 9.38
C ASP A 29 5.35 -22.03 8.40
N SER A 30 4.65 -22.75 7.53
CA SER A 30 5.26 -23.58 6.49
C SER A 30 6.25 -22.77 5.64
N GLU A 31 7.48 -23.25 5.55
CA GLU A 31 8.51 -22.64 4.69
C GLU A 31 8.04 -22.50 3.25
N ASN A 32 7.25 -23.46 2.77
CA ASN A 32 6.67 -23.45 1.45
C ASN A 32 5.69 -22.29 1.23
N ASN A 33 5.05 -21.77 2.28
CA ASN A 33 4.03 -20.74 2.17
C ASN A 33 4.55 -19.33 2.48
N LYS A 34 5.77 -19.19 3.03
CA LYS A 34 6.41 -17.90 3.31
C LYS A 34 6.45 -16.95 2.12
N ALA A 35 6.55 -17.46 0.89
CA ALA A 35 6.52 -16.61 -0.31
C ALA A 35 5.23 -15.79 -0.48
N VAL A 36 4.13 -16.25 0.13
CA VAL A 36 2.80 -15.61 0.12
C VAL A 36 2.42 -15.06 1.49
N LEU A 37 2.65 -15.82 2.58
CA LEU A 37 2.09 -15.53 3.90
C LEU A 37 3.01 -14.75 4.85
N SER A 38 4.34 -14.73 4.60
CA SER A 38 5.23 -13.85 5.38
C SER A 38 4.91 -12.38 5.13
N ALA A 39 5.29 -11.46 6.02
CA ALA A 39 5.09 -10.01 5.83
C ALA A 39 5.54 -9.51 4.44
N ARG A 40 6.70 -9.98 3.95
CA ARG A 40 7.17 -9.69 2.58
C ARG A 40 6.26 -10.29 1.51
N GLY A 41 5.78 -11.51 1.72
CA GLY A 41 4.83 -12.19 0.85
C GLY A 41 3.50 -11.45 0.74
N GLN A 42 2.95 -11.03 1.88
CA GLN A 42 1.71 -10.28 2.03
C GLN A 42 1.82 -8.93 1.30
N ARG A 43 2.89 -8.16 1.55
CA ARG A 43 3.17 -6.90 0.83
C ARG A 43 3.22 -7.09 -0.67
N LYS A 44 3.95 -8.12 -1.14
CA LYS A 44 4.02 -8.43 -2.57
C LYS A 44 2.65 -8.82 -3.16
N SER A 45 1.76 -9.41 -2.39
CA SER A 45 0.39 -9.71 -2.82
C SER A 45 -0.47 -8.45 -2.87
N SER A 46 -0.33 -7.53 -1.90
CA SER A 46 -0.95 -6.20 -1.93
C SER A 46 -0.50 -5.39 -3.14
N ASP A 47 0.81 -5.33 -3.42
CA ASP A 47 1.34 -4.60 -4.56
C ASP A 47 0.79 -5.15 -5.88
N LYS A 48 0.69 -6.48 -6.02
CA LYS A 48 0.04 -7.10 -7.18
C LYS A 48 -1.43 -6.71 -7.28
N LEU A 49 -2.18 -6.79 -6.19
CA LEU A 49 -3.59 -6.40 -6.17
C LEU A 49 -3.79 -4.95 -6.64
N LEU A 50 -2.89 -4.04 -6.28
CA LEU A 50 -2.95 -2.64 -6.69
C LEU A 50 -2.53 -2.43 -8.16
N VAL A 51 -1.53 -3.17 -8.64
CA VAL A 51 -0.99 -3.03 -10.00
C VAL A 51 -1.85 -3.74 -11.03
N ASP A 52 -2.24 -4.98 -10.78
CA ASP A 52 -2.99 -5.83 -11.70
C ASP A 52 -4.50 -5.67 -11.48
N GLY A 53 -4.93 -5.12 -10.34
CA GLY A 53 -6.33 -4.99 -9.97
C GLY A 53 -6.89 -6.23 -9.28
N GLU A 54 -6.19 -7.36 -9.33
CA GLU A 54 -6.64 -8.63 -8.77
C GLU A 54 -5.46 -9.55 -8.45
N VAL A 55 -5.71 -10.54 -7.59
CA VAL A 55 -4.76 -11.61 -7.27
C VAL A 55 -5.51 -12.93 -7.19
N PHE A 56 -4.99 -13.94 -7.86
CA PHE A 56 -5.46 -15.32 -7.75
C PHE A 56 -4.51 -16.12 -6.86
N PHE A 57 -5.05 -16.85 -5.90
CA PHE A 57 -4.31 -17.78 -5.06
C PHE A 57 -4.73 -19.22 -5.35
N ALA A 58 -3.82 -20.03 -5.89
CA ALA A 58 -3.96 -21.48 -5.94
C ALA A 58 -3.61 -22.09 -4.59
N ILE A 59 -4.56 -22.80 -4.00
CA ILE A 59 -4.45 -23.52 -2.74
C ILE A 59 -4.42 -25.02 -3.07
N PHE A 60 -3.25 -25.62 -2.97
CA PHE A 60 -3.02 -27.05 -3.18
C PHE A 60 -3.27 -27.78 -1.86
N LEU A 61 -4.28 -28.64 -1.85
CA LEU A 61 -4.70 -29.40 -0.67
C LEU A 61 -4.06 -30.79 -0.73
N GLY A 62 -3.10 -31.06 0.16
CA GLY A 62 -2.35 -32.30 0.26
C GLY A 62 -2.94 -33.30 1.26
N ALA A 63 -2.31 -34.46 1.37
CA ALA A 63 -2.67 -35.46 2.37
C ALA A 63 -2.41 -34.96 3.79
N HIS A 64 -3.11 -35.55 4.77
CA HIS A 64 -2.91 -35.27 6.20
C HIS A 64 -3.05 -33.79 6.59
N GLY A 65 -3.90 -33.03 5.89
CA GLY A 65 -4.15 -31.63 6.21
C GLY A 65 -3.11 -30.64 5.70
N GLU A 66 -2.04 -31.11 5.03
CA GLU A 66 -1.04 -30.22 4.43
C GLU A 66 -1.68 -29.33 3.36
N ALA A 67 -1.30 -28.06 3.33
CA ALA A 67 -1.76 -27.14 2.28
C ALA A 67 -0.63 -26.20 1.83
N LYS A 68 -0.61 -25.90 0.53
CA LYS A 68 0.36 -24.97 -0.10
C LYS A 68 -0.37 -23.88 -0.85
N ILE A 69 0.09 -22.64 -0.74
CA ILE A 69 -0.52 -21.49 -1.43
C ILE A 69 0.44 -20.83 -2.42
N ARG A 70 -0.01 -20.59 -3.66
CA ARG A 70 0.78 -19.91 -4.70
C ARG A 70 -0.06 -18.84 -5.37
N ARG A 71 0.57 -17.77 -5.81
CA ARG A 71 -0.06 -16.76 -6.67
C ARG A 71 -0.08 -17.28 -8.12
N ILE A 72 -1.18 -17.08 -8.82
CA ILE A 72 -1.27 -17.21 -10.27
C ILE A 72 -1.18 -15.81 -10.88
N ASP A 73 -0.52 -15.69 -12.04
CA ASP A 73 -0.52 -14.46 -12.82
C ASP A 73 -1.94 -14.23 -13.40
N PRO A 74 -2.59 -13.08 -13.16
CA PRO A 74 -3.92 -12.78 -13.70
C PRO A 74 -4.04 -12.90 -15.23
N LEU A 75 -2.93 -12.75 -15.98
CA LEU A 75 -2.91 -12.93 -17.43
C LEU A 75 -2.98 -14.39 -17.87
N GLU A 76 -2.64 -15.33 -16.97
CA GLU A 76 -2.79 -16.77 -17.24
C GLU A 76 -4.25 -17.21 -17.04
N ILE A 77 -5.06 -16.47 -16.28
CA ILE A 77 -6.50 -16.75 -16.13
C ILE A 77 -7.26 -16.15 -17.31
N THR A 78 -7.64 -17.04 -18.22
CA THR A 78 -8.25 -16.68 -19.52
C THR A 78 -9.78 -16.70 -19.48
N GLU A 79 -10.37 -17.41 -18.53
CA GLU A 79 -11.84 -17.52 -18.38
C GLU A 79 -12.20 -17.69 -16.90
N ILE A 80 -13.24 -16.97 -16.47
CA ILE A 80 -13.93 -17.18 -15.20
C ILE A 80 -15.27 -17.84 -15.55
N ILE A 81 -15.46 -19.07 -15.10
CA ILE A 81 -16.61 -19.88 -15.47
C ILE A 81 -17.57 -19.90 -14.28
N THR A 82 -18.81 -19.49 -14.54
CA THR A 82 -19.83 -19.28 -13.50
C THR A 82 -21.04 -20.17 -13.73
N ASP A 83 -21.94 -20.15 -12.77
CA ASP A 83 -23.28 -20.67 -12.99
C ASP A 83 -23.95 -19.91 -14.15
N PRO A 84 -24.61 -20.61 -15.11
CA PRO A 84 -25.32 -19.96 -16.21
C PRO A 84 -26.46 -19.04 -15.76
N ASP A 85 -27.07 -19.33 -14.61
CA ASP A 85 -28.20 -18.57 -14.05
C ASP A 85 -27.77 -17.56 -12.98
N ASP A 86 -26.51 -17.63 -12.51
CA ASP A 86 -25.93 -16.72 -11.52
C ASP A 86 -24.45 -16.38 -11.83
N ILE A 87 -24.23 -15.18 -12.36
CA ILE A 87 -22.90 -14.68 -12.73
C ILE A 87 -21.96 -14.46 -11.52
N GLU A 88 -22.52 -14.32 -10.32
CA GLU A 88 -21.76 -14.14 -9.07
C GLU A 88 -21.33 -15.49 -8.48
N ASP A 89 -21.99 -16.59 -8.84
CA ASP A 89 -21.61 -17.95 -8.43
C ASP A 89 -20.49 -18.49 -9.31
N VAL A 90 -19.26 -18.12 -8.96
CA VAL A 90 -18.07 -18.56 -9.68
C VAL A 90 -17.76 -20.02 -9.38
N ARG A 91 -17.71 -20.84 -10.44
CA ARG A 91 -17.53 -22.30 -10.35
C ARG A 91 -16.09 -22.71 -10.62
N PHE A 92 -15.48 -22.18 -11.67
CA PHE A 92 -14.14 -22.59 -12.12
C PHE A 92 -13.33 -21.43 -12.71
N TYR A 93 -12.00 -21.63 -12.78
CA TYR A 93 -11.06 -20.72 -13.43
C TYR A 93 -10.24 -21.49 -14.47
N ARG A 94 -10.28 -21.05 -15.72
CA ARG A 94 -9.43 -21.60 -16.80
C ARG A 94 -8.09 -20.88 -16.81
N ARG A 95 -7.02 -21.66 -16.67
CA ARG A 95 -5.64 -21.18 -16.71
C ARG A 95 -4.91 -21.71 -17.93
N ASP A 96 -4.36 -20.80 -18.72
CA ASP A 96 -3.50 -21.09 -19.86
C ASP A 96 -2.12 -20.50 -19.60
N TRP A 97 -1.07 -21.32 -19.61
CA TRP A 97 0.30 -20.84 -19.40
C TRP A 97 1.31 -21.59 -20.27
N ALA A 98 2.48 -21.00 -20.46
CA ALA A 98 3.60 -21.68 -21.10
C ALA A 98 4.54 -22.21 -20.02
N ASP A 99 4.92 -23.49 -20.11
CA ASP A 99 5.98 -24.02 -19.25
C ASP A 99 7.36 -23.44 -19.63
N ARG A 100 8.39 -23.80 -18.85
CA ARG A 100 9.76 -23.31 -19.10
C ARG A 100 10.34 -23.70 -20.47
N GLN A 101 9.72 -24.65 -21.17
CA GLN A 101 10.11 -25.09 -22.51
C GLN A 101 9.25 -24.42 -23.60
N GLY A 102 8.32 -23.53 -23.21
CA GLY A 102 7.43 -22.81 -24.13
C GLY A 102 6.22 -23.62 -24.57
N LYS A 103 5.98 -24.80 -23.98
CA LYS A 103 4.79 -25.60 -24.31
C LYS A 103 3.58 -25.07 -23.56
N THR A 104 2.49 -24.86 -24.29
CA THR A 104 1.21 -24.45 -23.73
C THR A 104 0.61 -25.56 -22.88
N GLN A 105 0.20 -25.18 -21.68
CA GLN A 105 -0.52 -26.01 -20.72
C GLN A 105 -1.87 -25.33 -20.44
N ILE A 106 -2.91 -26.15 -20.27
CA ILE A 106 -4.26 -25.70 -19.97
C ILE A 106 -4.74 -26.49 -18.76
N SER A 107 -5.31 -25.80 -17.77
CA SER A 107 -5.95 -26.45 -16.63
C SER A 107 -7.14 -25.63 -16.16
N ILE A 108 -8.18 -26.32 -15.70
CA ILE A 108 -9.38 -25.68 -15.17
C ILE A 108 -9.48 -26.03 -13.69
N TYR A 109 -9.31 -25.04 -12.83
CA TYR A 109 -9.32 -25.21 -11.38
C TYR A 109 -10.69 -24.87 -10.80
N ARG A 110 -11.09 -25.55 -9.74
CA ARG A 110 -12.30 -25.21 -8.98
C ARG A 110 -12.10 -23.91 -8.21
N SER A 111 -13.16 -23.11 -8.11
CA SER A 111 -13.21 -21.97 -7.19
C SER A 111 -13.24 -22.45 -5.74
N THR A 112 -12.72 -21.65 -4.80
CA THR A 112 -12.90 -21.89 -3.35
C THR A 112 -14.36 -21.80 -2.89
N THR A 113 -15.25 -21.22 -3.70
CA THR A 113 -16.71 -21.24 -3.47
C THR A 113 -17.37 -22.52 -3.98
N ASN A 114 -16.72 -23.26 -4.89
CA ASN A 114 -17.23 -24.49 -5.50
C ASN A 114 -16.44 -25.73 -5.05
N ILE A 115 -16.25 -25.88 -3.74
CA ILE A 115 -15.48 -27.01 -3.16
C ILE A 115 -16.13 -28.36 -3.48
N LYS A 116 -17.46 -28.41 -3.60
CA LYS A 116 -18.20 -29.63 -3.95
C LYS A 116 -18.03 -30.05 -5.41
N GLY A 117 -17.51 -29.17 -6.28
CA GLY A 117 -17.33 -29.45 -7.70
C GLY A 117 -18.65 -29.52 -8.46
N GLU A 118 -19.59 -28.63 -8.14
CA GLU A 118 -20.84 -28.46 -8.88
C GLU A 118 -20.50 -28.15 -10.36
N PRO A 119 -21.18 -28.82 -11.30
CA PRO A 119 -20.85 -28.73 -12.72
C PRO A 119 -21.19 -27.34 -13.28
N ALA A 120 -20.44 -26.94 -14.30
CA ALA A 120 -20.73 -25.74 -15.10
C ALA A 120 -20.40 -26.01 -16.57
N LEU A 121 -20.93 -25.15 -17.44
CA LEU A 121 -20.63 -25.15 -18.86
C LEU A 121 -19.55 -24.10 -19.15
N ASP A 122 -18.62 -24.41 -20.05
CA ASP A 122 -17.67 -23.44 -20.58
C ASP A 122 -18.34 -22.48 -21.59
N SER A 123 -17.61 -21.48 -22.08
CA SER A 123 -18.06 -20.55 -23.12
C SER A 123 -18.52 -21.20 -24.43
N MET A 124 -18.22 -22.49 -24.66
CA MET A 124 -18.68 -23.27 -25.81
C MET A 124 -19.88 -24.17 -25.49
N GLY A 125 -20.41 -24.10 -24.27
CA GLY A 125 -21.55 -24.91 -23.82
C GLY A 125 -21.19 -26.36 -23.49
N ALA A 126 -19.91 -26.70 -23.34
CA ALA A 126 -19.46 -28.03 -22.96
C ALA A 126 -19.26 -28.13 -21.44
N ASN A 127 -19.51 -29.32 -20.87
CA ASN A 127 -19.23 -29.56 -19.47
C ASN A 127 -17.74 -29.38 -19.17
N VAL A 128 -17.46 -28.55 -18.17
CA VAL A 128 -16.10 -28.30 -17.70
C VAL A 128 -15.48 -29.59 -17.19
N LYS A 129 -14.26 -29.90 -17.67
CA LYS A 129 -13.41 -30.94 -17.10
C LYS A 129 -12.35 -30.28 -16.22
N GLN A 130 -12.61 -30.28 -14.92
CA GLN A 130 -11.72 -29.69 -13.92
C GLN A 130 -10.55 -30.61 -13.56
N THR A 131 -9.51 -30.01 -12.98
CA THR A 131 -8.49 -30.71 -12.20
C THR A 131 -8.80 -30.60 -10.70
N ASP A 132 -8.33 -31.59 -9.94
CA ASP A 132 -8.42 -31.63 -8.47
C ASP A 132 -7.11 -31.23 -7.77
N GLU A 133 -6.13 -30.71 -8.53
CA GLU A 133 -4.83 -30.31 -8.00
C GLU A 133 -4.88 -29.16 -6.99
N ALA A 134 -5.76 -28.18 -7.22
CA ALA A 134 -5.87 -26.98 -6.40
C ALA A 134 -7.26 -26.35 -6.48
N LEU A 135 -7.60 -25.61 -5.43
CA LEU A 135 -8.68 -24.62 -5.44
C LEU A 135 -8.10 -23.23 -5.72
N VAL A 136 -8.85 -22.38 -6.41
CA VAL A 136 -8.45 -21.00 -6.69
C VAL A 136 -9.33 -20.03 -5.93
N TYR A 137 -8.70 -19.21 -5.07
CA TYR A 137 -9.31 -18.04 -4.47
C TYR A 137 -9.00 -16.81 -5.33
N HIS A 138 -9.99 -15.98 -5.62
CA HIS A 138 -9.84 -14.78 -6.44
C HIS A 138 -10.14 -13.54 -5.62
N LEU A 139 -9.13 -12.72 -5.40
CA LEU A 139 -9.26 -11.41 -4.76
C LEU A 139 -9.29 -10.32 -5.82
N THR A 140 -10.40 -9.61 -5.96
CA THR A 140 -10.51 -8.45 -6.84
C THR A 140 -10.46 -7.14 -6.07
N ASN A 141 -9.86 -6.11 -6.66
CA ASN A 141 -9.87 -4.73 -6.19
C ASN A 141 -10.68 -3.86 -7.15
N ARG A 142 -11.47 -2.92 -6.60
CA ARG A 142 -12.28 -1.93 -7.36
C ARG A 142 -13.04 -2.55 -8.53
N THR A 143 -13.68 -3.70 -8.30
CA THR A 143 -14.42 -4.40 -9.36
C THR A 143 -15.85 -3.87 -9.51
N LEU A 144 -16.35 -3.88 -10.75
CA LEU A 144 -17.77 -3.72 -11.10
C LEU A 144 -18.33 -4.97 -11.81
N GLY A 145 -17.52 -6.03 -11.91
CA GLY A 145 -17.87 -7.30 -12.52
C GLY A 145 -16.98 -8.41 -11.97
N GLN A 146 -16.59 -9.37 -12.81
CA GLN A 146 -15.80 -10.52 -12.35
C GLN A 146 -14.29 -10.23 -12.24
N ARG A 147 -13.77 -9.19 -12.90
CA ARG A 147 -12.33 -8.88 -12.94
C ARG A 147 -12.02 -7.60 -12.19
N GLY A 148 -10.89 -7.62 -11.49
CA GLY A 148 -10.42 -6.45 -10.76
C GLY A 148 -9.91 -5.33 -11.67
N THR A 149 -9.90 -4.09 -11.15
CA THR A 149 -9.41 -2.91 -11.86
C THR A 149 -8.16 -2.35 -11.19
N PRO A 150 -7.04 -2.18 -11.93
CA PRO A 150 -5.81 -1.58 -11.40
C PRO A 150 -6.05 -0.21 -10.74
N LEU A 151 -5.36 0.06 -9.64
CA LEU A 151 -5.42 1.34 -8.93
C LEU A 151 -5.11 2.53 -9.84
N LEU A 152 -4.13 2.37 -10.74
CA LEU A 152 -3.65 3.42 -11.63
C LEU A 152 -4.42 3.52 -12.95
N LEU A 153 -5.40 2.64 -13.23
CA LEU A 153 -6.14 2.67 -14.49
C LEU A 153 -6.83 4.03 -14.72
N PRO A 154 -7.54 4.63 -13.74
CA PRO A 154 -8.18 5.93 -13.93
C PRO A 154 -7.17 7.08 -14.13
N ALA A 155 -5.95 6.93 -13.61
CA ALA A 155 -4.87 7.92 -13.74
C ALA A 155 -4.04 7.77 -15.03
N HIS A 156 -4.17 6.65 -15.75
CA HIS A 156 -3.27 6.26 -16.84
C HIS A 156 -3.14 7.34 -17.93
N PHE A 157 -4.26 7.95 -18.33
CA PHE A 157 -4.26 9.04 -19.30
C PHE A 157 -3.41 10.22 -18.81
N TYR A 158 -3.65 10.70 -17.59
CA TYR A 158 -2.94 11.85 -17.01
C TYR A 158 -1.46 11.57 -16.77
N LEU A 159 -1.09 10.34 -16.37
CA LEU A 159 0.31 9.93 -16.24
C LEU A 159 1.09 10.09 -17.54
N LYS A 160 0.49 9.70 -18.67
CA LYS A 160 1.09 9.87 -20.01
C LYS A 160 1.31 11.35 -20.35
N TYR A 161 0.35 12.22 -20.06
CA TYR A 161 0.48 13.66 -20.32
C TYR A 161 1.44 14.33 -19.36
N ASN A 162 1.49 13.94 -18.10
CA ASN A 162 2.45 14.45 -17.13
C ASN A 162 3.89 14.19 -17.60
N LYS A 163 4.19 12.97 -18.05
CA LYS A 163 5.50 12.62 -18.63
C LYS A 163 5.84 13.53 -19.83
N LYS A 164 4.90 13.70 -20.77
CA LYS A 164 5.10 14.55 -21.95
C LYS A 164 5.32 16.01 -21.55
N PHE A 165 4.51 16.52 -20.63
CA PHE A 165 4.58 17.89 -20.14
C PHE A 165 5.96 18.20 -19.53
N ILE A 166 6.42 17.36 -18.60
CA ILE A 166 7.73 17.53 -17.96
C ILE A 166 8.86 17.47 -19.00
N ALA A 167 8.82 16.51 -19.93
CA ALA A 167 9.82 16.40 -20.99
C ALA A 167 9.85 17.66 -21.88
N SER A 168 8.68 18.18 -22.29
CA SER A 168 8.59 19.42 -23.07
C SER A 168 9.09 20.63 -22.28
N ARG A 169 8.83 20.72 -20.97
CA ARG A 169 9.36 21.80 -20.13
C ARG A 169 10.88 21.75 -20.02
N ILE A 170 11.45 20.57 -19.80
CA ILE A 170 12.92 20.39 -19.80
C ILE A 170 13.49 20.82 -21.15
N ALA A 171 12.87 20.43 -22.27
CA ALA A 171 13.33 20.81 -23.60
C ALA A 171 13.31 22.33 -23.83
N ILE A 172 12.25 23.02 -23.40
CA ILE A 172 12.17 24.49 -23.46
C ILE A 172 13.26 25.13 -22.61
N MET A 173 13.47 24.64 -21.38
CA MET A 173 14.51 25.15 -20.50
C MET A 173 15.89 24.98 -21.13
N LEU A 174 16.21 23.79 -21.65
CA LEU A 174 17.48 23.52 -22.32
C LEU A 174 17.67 24.32 -23.61
N ALA A 175 16.59 24.63 -24.34
CA ALA A 175 16.66 25.46 -25.53
C ALA A 175 16.92 26.93 -25.17
N LEU A 176 16.25 27.43 -24.13
CA LEU A 176 16.41 28.80 -23.65
C LEU A 176 17.80 29.03 -23.03
N THR A 177 18.36 28.06 -22.32
CA THR A 177 19.71 28.18 -21.72
C THR A 177 20.83 28.26 -22.77
N ARG A 178 20.59 27.90 -24.04
CA ARG A 178 21.56 28.09 -25.14
C ARG A 178 21.81 29.56 -25.44
N PHE A 179 20.88 30.44 -25.09
CA PHE A 179 20.96 31.87 -25.35
C PHE A 179 21.16 32.64 -24.04
N GLY A 180 22.40 32.85 -23.64
CA GLY A 180 22.73 33.58 -22.41
C GLY A 180 22.83 35.10 -22.56
N TRP A 181 23.32 35.57 -23.71
CA TRP A 181 23.72 36.98 -23.89
C TRP A 181 23.21 37.54 -25.22
N ARG A 182 22.73 38.79 -25.20
CA ARG A 182 22.37 39.58 -26.39
C ARG A 182 23.29 40.80 -26.45
N THR A 183 24.03 40.92 -27.54
CA THR A 183 24.84 42.11 -27.83
C THR A 183 24.21 42.90 -28.98
N GLU A 184 23.85 44.14 -28.70
CA GLU A 184 23.41 45.11 -29.69
C GLU A 184 24.61 45.95 -30.14
N VAL A 185 24.77 46.13 -31.45
CA VAL A 185 25.91 46.87 -32.04
C VAL A 185 25.38 48.01 -32.88
N LYS A 186 25.96 49.20 -32.72
CA LYS A 186 25.67 50.34 -33.60
C LYS A 186 26.43 50.18 -34.93
N GLY A 187 25.71 49.94 -36.02
CA GLY A 187 26.28 49.78 -37.37
C GLY A 187 25.48 48.82 -38.25
N GLY A 188 25.96 48.56 -39.47
CA GLY A 188 25.39 47.57 -40.39
C GLY A 188 25.94 46.15 -40.17
N GLN A 189 25.59 45.20 -41.05
CA GLN A 189 25.93 43.78 -40.93
C GLN A 189 27.43 43.49 -40.70
N ALA A 190 28.32 44.24 -41.36
CA ALA A 190 29.77 44.08 -41.19
C ALA A 190 30.26 44.34 -39.75
N ALA A 191 29.60 45.23 -39.01
CA ALA A 191 29.93 45.49 -37.60
C ALA A 191 29.46 44.34 -36.70
N VAL A 192 28.28 43.76 -37.01
CA VAL A 192 27.74 42.59 -36.33
C VAL A 192 28.65 41.38 -36.53
N ASP A 193 29.08 41.11 -37.76
CA ASP A 193 29.95 39.97 -38.09
C ASP A 193 31.31 40.05 -37.38
N LYS A 194 31.87 41.27 -37.27
CA LYS A 194 33.13 41.52 -36.56
C LYS A 194 33.04 41.21 -35.06
N ILE A 195 31.92 41.55 -34.42
CA ILE A 195 31.70 41.24 -33.00
C ILE A 195 31.40 39.76 -32.82
N LYS A 196 30.56 39.18 -33.68
CA LYS A 196 30.23 37.75 -33.68
C LYS A 196 31.49 36.87 -33.77
N ALA A 197 32.45 37.23 -34.62
CA ALA A 197 33.72 36.50 -34.72
C ALA A 197 34.53 36.44 -33.42
N LYS A 198 34.30 37.37 -32.47
CA LYS A 198 34.99 37.41 -31.18
C LYS A 198 34.20 36.80 -30.02
N THR A 199 32.88 36.77 -30.13
CA THR A 199 31.99 36.40 -29.01
C THR A 199 31.25 35.08 -29.23
N ASN A 200 31.08 34.64 -30.48
CA ASN A 200 30.38 33.40 -30.78
C ASN A 200 31.18 32.19 -30.24
N GLU A 201 30.48 31.28 -29.55
CA GLU A 201 31.03 30.05 -28.95
C GLU A 201 32.10 30.26 -27.85
N GLN A 202 32.28 31.50 -27.38
CA GLN A 202 33.19 31.80 -26.27
C GLN A 202 32.45 31.72 -24.93
N VAL A 203 32.94 30.89 -24.02
CA VAL A 203 32.41 30.79 -22.65
C VAL A 203 33.07 31.87 -21.79
N VAL A 204 32.26 32.75 -21.19
CA VAL A 204 32.73 33.76 -20.23
C VAL A 204 32.83 33.14 -18.84
N SER A 205 34.02 33.14 -18.25
CA SER A 205 34.24 32.62 -16.89
C SER A 205 33.49 33.43 -15.84
N ALA A 206 32.98 32.77 -14.80
CA ALA A 206 32.36 33.43 -13.66
C ALA A 206 33.33 34.42 -13.00
N GLY A 207 32.85 35.63 -12.68
CA GLY A 207 33.67 36.70 -12.10
C GLY A 207 34.42 37.60 -13.09
N SER A 208 34.26 37.40 -14.40
CA SER A 208 34.85 38.28 -15.42
C SER A 208 34.22 39.69 -15.41
N HIS A 209 35.01 40.72 -15.74
CA HIS A 209 34.51 42.09 -15.91
C HIS A 209 34.02 42.32 -17.35
N LEU A 210 32.78 42.79 -17.49
CA LEU A 210 32.24 43.28 -18.77
C LEU A 210 32.57 44.78 -18.91
N VAL A 211 33.31 45.14 -19.95
CA VAL A 211 33.66 46.54 -20.27
C VAL A 211 33.15 46.85 -21.67
N GLU A 212 32.29 47.87 -21.79
CA GLU A 212 31.64 48.22 -23.04
C GLU A 212 31.94 49.67 -23.44
N ASN A 213 31.95 49.95 -24.75
CA ASN A 213 31.95 51.31 -25.29
C ASN A 213 30.54 51.71 -25.74
N LEU A 214 30.30 52.98 -26.07
CA LEU A 214 28.97 53.47 -26.49
C LEU A 214 28.43 52.84 -27.80
N GLY A 215 29.21 51.98 -28.48
CA GLY A 215 28.87 51.29 -29.73
C GLY A 215 28.43 49.85 -29.57
N SER A 216 28.56 49.24 -28.39
CA SER A 216 28.09 47.88 -28.08
C SER A 216 27.37 47.85 -26.74
N ASN A 217 26.24 47.15 -26.66
CA ASN A 217 25.48 46.97 -25.43
C ASN A 217 25.14 45.48 -25.25
N THR A 218 25.73 44.84 -24.25
CA THR A 218 25.61 43.42 -23.97
C THR A 218 24.81 43.23 -22.72
N THR A 219 23.64 42.64 -22.88
CA THR A 219 22.72 42.38 -21.78
C THR A 219 22.44 40.89 -21.67
N PRO A 220 22.22 40.37 -20.44
CA PRO A 220 21.76 39.00 -20.29
C PRO A 220 20.39 38.85 -20.94
N ILE A 221 20.17 37.76 -21.67
CA ILE A 221 18.84 37.45 -22.17
C ILE A 221 18.01 36.99 -20.97
N LYS A 222 17.00 37.78 -20.62
CA LYS A 222 15.93 37.30 -19.74
C LYS A 222 15.09 36.30 -20.53
N ALA A 223 15.46 35.03 -20.43
CA ALA A 223 14.66 33.95 -20.98
C ALA A 223 13.40 33.80 -20.12
N GLU A 224 12.30 34.44 -20.53
CA GLU A 224 10.99 34.23 -19.95
C GLU A 224 10.56 32.78 -20.20
N THR A 225 10.80 31.92 -19.21
CA THR A 225 10.46 30.49 -19.33
C THR A 225 8.96 30.25 -19.15
N GLY A 226 8.20 31.21 -18.63
CA GLY A 226 6.81 31.00 -18.22
C GLY A 226 6.67 30.04 -17.03
N ALA A 227 7.68 30.00 -16.15
CA ALA A 227 7.76 29.02 -15.05
C ALA A 227 6.52 29.00 -14.14
N SER A 228 5.96 30.16 -13.80
CA SER A 228 4.79 30.26 -12.93
C SER A 228 3.53 29.63 -13.56
N SER A 229 3.23 29.94 -14.83
CA SER A 229 2.12 29.32 -15.54
C SER A 229 2.34 27.82 -15.72
N ALA A 230 3.57 27.42 -16.09
CA ALA A 230 3.91 26.00 -16.20
C ALA A 230 3.78 25.24 -14.88
N TYR A 231 4.07 25.88 -13.74
CA TYR A 231 3.83 25.27 -12.43
C TYR A 231 2.34 25.01 -12.20
N GLN A 232 1.47 25.99 -12.51
CA GLN A 232 0.01 25.83 -12.39
C GLN A 232 -0.52 24.73 -13.32
N ASP A 233 -0.11 24.71 -14.58
CA ASP A 233 -0.51 23.68 -15.55
C ASP A 233 -0.04 22.28 -15.09
N GLY A 234 1.21 22.18 -14.65
CA GLY A 234 1.79 20.95 -14.13
C GLY A 234 1.04 20.45 -12.88
N ARG A 235 0.69 21.36 -11.97
CA ARG A 235 -0.10 21.07 -10.77
C ARG A 235 -1.49 20.56 -11.12
N MET A 236 -2.19 21.17 -12.08
CA MET A 236 -3.50 20.68 -12.53
C MET A 236 -3.45 19.23 -13.02
N ILE A 237 -2.42 18.85 -13.78
CA ILE A 237 -2.25 17.46 -14.23
C ILE A 237 -1.99 16.53 -13.03
N LYS A 238 -1.15 16.94 -12.08
CA LYS A 238 -0.90 16.15 -10.86
C LYS A 238 -2.16 15.98 -10.01
N LEU A 239 -2.98 17.02 -9.88
CA LEU A 239 -4.25 16.95 -9.15
C LEU A 239 -5.22 15.93 -9.75
N MET A 240 -5.26 15.79 -11.07
CA MET A 240 -6.05 14.73 -11.71
C MET A 240 -5.53 13.33 -11.37
N ILE A 241 -4.20 13.15 -11.29
CA ILE A 241 -3.58 11.88 -10.87
C ILE A 241 -3.91 11.59 -9.40
N ALA A 242 -3.72 12.58 -8.52
CA ALA A 242 -4.01 12.51 -7.09
C ALA A 242 -5.47 12.11 -6.82
N SER A 243 -6.41 12.80 -7.49
CA SER A 243 -7.84 12.49 -7.44
C SER A 243 -8.15 11.07 -7.93
N ALA A 244 -7.54 10.62 -9.02
CA ALA A 244 -7.78 9.29 -9.58
C ALA A 244 -7.37 8.14 -8.64
N VAL A 245 -6.30 8.33 -7.85
CA VAL A 245 -5.84 7.31 -6.89
C VAL A 245 -6.41 7.48 -5.48
N GLY A 246 -7.16 8.56 -5.23
CA GLY A 246 -7.75 8.86 -3.92
C GLY A 246 -6.75 9.40 -2.90
N ILE A 247 -5.59 9.89 -3.34
CA ILE A 247 -4.54 10.41 -2.46
C ILE A 247 -4.54 11.95 -2.56
N PRO A 248 -4.66 12.70 -1.45
CA PRO A 248 -4.59 14.16 -1.44
C PRO A 248 -3.23 14.68 -1.95
N GLU A 249 -3.24 15.86 -2.56
CA GLU A 249 -2.04 16.52 -3.13
C GLU A 249 -0.89 16.66 -2.13
N GLN A 250 -1.22 16.86 -0.84
CA GLN A 250 -0.27 17.05 0.24
C GLN A 250 0.70 15.86 0.42
N TYR A 251 0.33 14.67 -0.03
CA TYR A 251 1.20 13.49 0.01
C TYR A 251 2.14 13.38 -1.21
N PHE A 252 2.00 14.26 -2.21
CA PHE A 252 2.83 14.29 -3.43
C PHE A 252 3.82 15.46 -3.47
N GLU A 253 3.60 16.51 -2.68
CA GLU A 253 4.38 17.75 -2.72
C GLU A 253 4.81 18.23 -1.32
N ASP A 254 5.44 19.41 -1.27
CA ASP A 254 5.87 20.07 -0.04
C ASP A 254 4.68 20.53 0.81
N ILE A 255 4.68 20.09 2.06
CA ILE A 255 3.69 20.40 3.09
C ILE A 255 3.76 21.85 3.60
N SER A 256 4.72 22.67 3.13
CA SER A 256 4.91 24.06 3.55
C SER A 256 3.70 24.99 3.33
N ILE A 257 2.74 24.61 2.48
CA ILE A 257 1.50 25.37 2.22
C ILE A 257 0.34 24.89 3.13
N GLY A 258 0.45 23.74 3.80
CA GLY A 258 -0.58 23.17 4.65
C GLY A 258 -0.39 23.53 6.13
N ASN A 259 -1.38 24.20 6.75
CA ASN A 259 -1.43 24.29 8.21
C ASN A 259 -1.85 22.94 8.83
N LEU A 260 -1.50 22.69 10.10
CA LEU A 260 -1.79 21.44 10.82
C LEU A 260 -3.29 21.03 10.74
N ALA A 261 -4.19 22.01 10.75
CA ALA A 261 -5.63 21.78 10.64
C ALA A 261 -6.04 21.19 9.28
N THR A 262 -5.39 21.61 8.19
CA THR A 262 -5.61 21.07 6.85
C THR A 262 -5.09 19.64 6.75
N ALA A 263 -3.92 19.36 7.34
CA ALA A 263 -3.35 18.01 7.42
C ALA A 263 -4.31 17.02 8.14
N LYS A 264 -4.83 17.41 9.32
CA LYS A 264 -5.80 16.60 10.07
C LYS A 264 -7.10 16.34 9.29
N THR A 265 -7.55 17.30 8.48
CA THR A 265 -8.78 17.17 7.70
C THR A 265 -8.63 16.17 6.55
N VAL A 266 -7.47 16.16 5.88
CA VAL A 266 -7.21 15.22 4.76
C VAL A 266 -6.79 13.82 5.23
N GLU A 267 -6.41 13.68 6.49
CA GLU A 267 -6.03 12.41 7.12
C GLU A 267 -7.23 11.47 7.31
N LEU A 268 -8.39 11.98 7.72
CA LEU A 268 -9.56 11.12 7.98
C LEU A 268 -10.01 10.29 6.76
N PRO A 269 -10.17 10.87 5.55
CA PRO A 269 -10.45 10.08 4.34
C PRO A 269 -9.36 9.06 4.02
N MET A 270 -8.08 9.38 4.27
CA MET A 270 -6.96 8.46 4.06
C MET A 270 -7.02 7.27 5.03
N MET A 271 -7.26 7.53 6.31
CA MET A 271 -7.43 6.50 7.33
C MET A 271 -8.57 5.54 6.98
N LYS A 272 -9.72 6.07 6.55
CA LYS A 272 -10.86 5.24 6.11
C LYS A 272 -10.51 4.38 4.90
N GLN A 273 -9.78 4.94 3.93
CA GLN A 273 -9.33 4.21 2.75
C GLN A 273 -8.38 3.05 3.11
N PHE A 274 -7.39 3.30 3.97
CA PHE A 274 -6.46 2.26 4.41
C PHE A 274 -7.15 1.18 5.26
N ARG A 275 -8.03 1.55 6.19
CA ARG A 275 -8.84 0.58 6.97
C ARG A 275 -9.73 -0.26 6.07
N SER A 276 -10.33 0.34 5.04
CA SER A 276 -11.12 -0.39 4.06
C SER A 276 -10.28 -1.44 3.33
N LEU A 277 -9.03 -1.12 2.96
CA LEU A 277 -8.14 -2.08 2.32
C LEU A 277 -7.67 -3.17 3.29
N GLN A 278 -7.39 -2.83 4.56
CA GLN A 278 -7.13 -3.82 5.62
C GLN A 278 -8.30 -4.80 5.74
N LYS A 279 -9.55 -4.30 5.76
CA LYS A 279 -10.73 -5.16 5.85
C LYS A 279 -10.90 -6.09 4.65
N VAL A 280 -10.68 -5.60 3.43
CA VAL A 280 -10.70 -6.45 2.21
C VAL A 280 -9.66 -7.58 2.30
N TRP A 281 -8.46 -7.28 2.80
CA TRP A 281 -7.44 -8.30 3.02
C TRP A 281 -7.78 -9.23 4.19
N ALA A 282 -8.41 -8.72 5.24
CA ALA A 282 -8.85 -9.51 6.38
C ALA A 282 -9.86 -10.58 5.94
N ASP A 283 -10.86 -10.17 5.15
CA ASP A 283 -11.87 -11.08 4.60
C ASP A 283 -11.21 -12.14 3.69
N ALA A 284 -10.23 -11.73 2.87
CA ALA A 284 -9.50 -12.67 2.02
C ALA A 284 -8.69 -13.72 2.81
N TYR A 285 -8.00 -13.31 3.88
CA TYR A 285 -7.29 -14.26 4.73
C TYR A 285 -8.24 -15.14 5.55
N GLN A 286 -9.39 -14.61 5.97
CA GLN A 286 -10.44 -15.38 6.63
C GLN A 286 -10.97 -16.48 5.70
N ASP A 287 -11.27 -16.15 4.45
CA ASP A 287 -11.77 -17.11 3.47
C ASP A 287 -10.73 -18.20 3.15
N ILE A 288 -9.46 -17.81 3.02
CA ILE A 288 -8.36 -18.77 2.87
C ILE A 288 -8.26 -19.68 4.11
N ALA A 289 -8.34 -19.12 5.33
CA ALA A 289 -8.31 -19.90 6.56
C ALA A 289 -9.49 -20.88 6.63
N ASN A 290 -10.69 -20.46 6.22
CA ASN A 290 -11.89 -21.31 6.14
C ASN A 290 -11.66 -22.52 5.22
N VAL A 291 -11.01 -22.32 4.07
CA VAL A 291 -10.65 -23.43 3.16
C VAL A 291 -9.70 -24.42 3.85
N ILE A 292 -8.71 -23.93 4.61
CA ILE A 292 -7.77 -24.79 5.34
C ILE A 292 -8.47 -25.57 6.45
N MET A 293 -9.33 -24.91 7.23
CA MET A 293 -10.10 -25.54 8.30
C MET A 293 -11.06 -26.59 7.76
N GLN A 294 -11.72 -26.32 6.63
CA GLN A 294 -12.57 -27.29 5.94
C GLN A 294 -11.79 -28.52 5.46
N HIS A 295 -10.61 -28.32 4.87
CA HIS A 295 -9.74 -29.41 4.43
C HIS A 295 -9.30 -30.31 5.59
N ASN A 296 -9.08 -29.72 6.76
CA ASN A 296 -8.73 -30.44 7.99
C ASN A 296 -9.95 -31.02 8.72
N ALA A 297 -11.15 -30.96 8.13
CA ALA A 297 -12.41 -31.44 8.71
C ALA A 297 -12.71 -30.87 10.10
N ILE A 298 -12.29 -29.62 10.35
CA ILE A 298 -12.56 -28.91 11.60
C ILE A 298 -14.05 -28.53 11.63
N PRO A 299 -14.78 -28.76 12.74
CA PRO A 299 -16.17 -28.35 12.88
C PRO A 299 -16.33 -26.83 12.70
N LYS A 300 -17.41 -26.40 12.04
CA LYS A 300 -17.63 -24.97 11.70
C LYS A 300 -17.74 -24.08 12.93
N GLU A 301 -18.14 -24.64 14.07
CA GLU A 301 -18.24 -23.94 15.35
C GLU A 301 -16.87 -23.50 15.86
N GLN A 302 -15.80 -24.13 15.39
CA GLN A 302 -14.41 -23.82 15.74
C GLN A 302 -13.72 -22.93 14.69
N TRP A 303 -14.45 -22.41 13.69
CA TRP A 303 -13.90 -21.57 12.64
C TRP A 303 -13.78 -20.10 13.05
N TYR A 304 -13.29 -19.86 14.26
CA TYR A 304 -13.00 -18.52 14.73
C TYR A 304 -11.52 -18.21 14.50
N VAL A 305 -11.23 -17.13 13.78
CA VAL A 305 -9.87 -16.60 13.60
C VAL A 305 -9.98 -15.10 13.72
N ASP A 306 -9.24 -14.53 14.67
CA ASP A 306 -9.06 -13.10 14.75
C ASP A 306 -7.89 -12.70 13.85
N ILE A 307 -8.07 -11.64 13.06
CA ILE A 307 -7.19 -11.25 11.97
C ILE A 307 -6.89 -9.77 12.15
N ASP A 308 -5.69 -9.49 12.63
CA ASP A 308 -5.25 -8.16 13.00
C ASP A 308 -4.25 -7.59 12.01
N PHE A 309 -4.45 -6.31 11.70
CA PHE A 309 -3.54 -5.53 10.90
C PHE A 309 -2.89 -4.47 11.78
N PRO A 310 -1.66 -4.02 11.44
CA PRO A 310 -1.01 -2.98 12.23
C PRO A 310 -1.83 -1.70 12.25
N GLU A 311 -1.72 -0.96 13.36
CA GLU A 311 -2.33 0.35 13.47
C GLU A 311 -1.79 1.29 12.38
N ILE A 312 -2.71 1.98 11.69
CA ILE A 312 -2.36 2.88 10.56
C ILE A 312 -1.76 4.20 11.07
N ALA A 313 -2.22 4.65 12.23
CA ALA A 313 -1.70 5.82 12.92
C ALA A 313 -1.58 5.45 14.40
N PRO A 314 -0.49 5.82 15.08
CA PRO A 314 -0.41 5.66 16.52
C PRO A 314 -1.61 6.37 17.13
N GLN A 315 -2.34 5.70 18.02
CA GLN A 315 -3.35 6.38 18.82
C GLN A 315 -2.71 7.61 19.48
N ASP A 316 -3.44 8.72 19.59
CA ASP A 316 -3.00 9.86 20.39
C ASP A 316 -3.03 9.40 21.86
N THR A 317 -1.97 8.68 22.25
CA THR A 317 -1.82 8.04 23.56
C THR A 317 -1.91 9.08 24.67
N ALA A 318 -1.52 10.33 24.39
CA ALA A 318 -1.70 11.45 25.30
C ALA A 318 -3.18 11.81 25.48
N ALA A 319 -3.95 11.96 24.39
CA ALA A 319 -5.39 12.24 24.49
C ALA A 319 -6.19 11.08 25.10
N ALA A 320 -5.83 9.83 24.78
CA ALA A 320 -6.44 8.63 25.35
C ALA A 320 -6.13 8.50 26.85
N ALA A 321 -4.87 8.73 27.25
CA ALA A 321 -4.48 8.75 28.65
C ALA A 321 -5.19 9.87 29.43
N GLU A 322 -5.29 11.08 28.86
CA GLU A 322 -6.06 12.17 29.47
C GLU A 322 -7.54 11.83 29.65
N ALA A 323 -8.16 11.21 28.65
CA ALA A 323 -9.56 10.79 28.73
C ALA A 323 -9.76 9.71 29.80
N MET A 324 -8.84 8.74 29.88
CA MET A 324 -8.87 7.70 30.89
C MET A 324 -8.71 8.25 32.31
N VAL A 325 -7.76 9.18 32.52
CA VAL A 325 -7.60 9.89 33.81
C VAL A 325 -8.87 10.64 34.19
N LYS A 326 -9.54 11.30 33.23
CA LYS A 326 -10.82 11.99 33.46
C LYS A 326 -11.95 11.03 33.82
N ILE A 327 -12.07 9.89 33.14
CA ILE A 327 -13.11 8.88 33.41
C ILE A 327 -12.90 8.24 34.78
N VAL A 328 -11.67 7.83 35.11
CA VAL A 328 -11.33 7.28 36.43
C VAL A 328 -11.55 8.32 37.54
N GLY A 329 -11.27 9.59 37.27
CA GLY A 329 -11.58 10.67 38.21
C GLY A 329 -13.07 10.88 38.47
N LEU A 330 -13.94 10.51 37.53
CA LEU A 330 -15.41 10.62 37.64
C LEU A 330 -16.06 9.35 38.20
N ILE A 331 -15.51 8.18 37.89
CA ILE A 331 -16.00 6.88 38.35
C ILE A 331 -14.81 6.07 38.88
N PRO A 332 -14.45 6.24 40.16
CA PRO A 332 -13.27 5.61 40.75
C PRO A 332 -13.28 4.09 40.67
N GLU A 333 -14.47 3.46 40.66
CA GLU A 333 -14.62 2.01 40.56
C GLU A 333 -14.09 1.44 39.22
N PHE A 334 -13.99 2.26 38.17
CA PHE A 334 -13.40 1.84 36.90
C PHE A 334 -11.90 1.57 37.00
N ALA A 335 -11.20 2.15 37.99
CA ALA A 335 -9.78 1.89 38.20
C ALA A 335 -9.50 0.44 38.63
N ASP A 336 -10.49 -0.22 39.24
CA ASP A 336 -10.36 -1.58 39.77
C ASP A 336 -10.76 -2.66 38.74
N ALA A 337 -11.34 -2.27 37.60
CA ALA A 337 -11.67 -3.20 36.52
C ALA A 337 -10.40 -3.63 35.76
N SER A 338 -10.15 -4.95 35.71
CA SER A 338 -8.98 -5.53 35.04
C SER A 338 -8.89 -5.13 33.57
N GLU A 339 -10.02 -5.05 32.87
CA GLU A 339 -10.12 -4.62 31.48
C GLU A 339 -9.64 -3.18 31.28
N VAL A 340 -9.94 -2.28 32.23
CA VAL A 340 -9.51 -0.87 32.20
C VAL A 340 -8.01 -0.76 32.47
N GLN A 341 -7.50 -1.54 33.42
CA GLN A 341 -6.07 -1.61 33.70
C GLN A 341 -5.28 -2.17 32.51
N GLN A 342 -5.81 -3.19 31.82
CA GLN A 342 -5.19 -3.74 30.62
C GLN A 342 -5.14 -2.71 29.50
N GLN A 343 -6.26 -2.03 29.24
CA GLN A 343 -6.31 -0.96 28.23
C GLN A 343 -5.36 0.19 28.56
N ALA A 344 -5.23 0.56 29.84
CA ALA A 344 -4.27 1.58 30.29
C ALA A 344 -2.81 1.18 30.00
N LEU A 345 -2.47 -0.08 30.25
CA LEU A 345 -1.12 -0.61 30.04
C LEU A 345 -0.81 -0.77 28.54
N MET A 346 -1.79 -1.20 27.74
CA MET A 346 -1.65 -1.25 26.28
C MET A 346 -1.46 0.14 25.67
N LEU A 347 -2.18 1.15 26.16
CA LEU A 347 -1.98 2.56 25.76
C LEU A 347 -0.58 3.10 26.10
N LEU A 348 0.10 2.49 27.07
CA LEU A 348 1.48 2.78 27.45
C LEU A 348 2.50 1.89 26.72
N GLY A 349 2.08 1.16 25.69
CA GLY A 349 2.96 0.33 24.86
C GLY A 349 3.39 -0.99 25.50
N ILE A 350 2.65 -1.51 26.48
CA ILE A 350 2.95 -2.80 27.13
C ILE A 350 2.26 -3.93 26.37
N ASN A 351 3.07 -4.82 25.80
CA ASN A 351 2.61 -5.92 24.94
C ASN A 351 1.98 -7.11 25.70
N ASP A 352 2.23 -7.25 27.01
CA ASP A 352 1.60 -8.26 27.87
C ASP A 352 1.03 -7.61 29.14
N PRO A 353 -0.17 -7.00 29.05
CA PRO A 353 -0.77 -6.31 30.18
C PRO A 353 -1.27 -7.27 31.27
N ALA A 354 -1.52 -8.54 30.95
CA ALA A 354 -2.02 -9.54 31.89
C ALA A 354 -0.93 -9.95 32.89
N GLU A 355 0.29 -10.24 32.42
CA GLU A 355 1.45 -10.54 33.28
C GLU A 355 1.73 -9.40 34.29
N VAL A 356 1.59 -8.16 33.83
CA VAL A 356 1.83 -6.97 34.65
C VAL A 356 0.75 -6.80 35.73
N ILE A 357 -0.52 -7.08 35.41
CA ILE A 357 -1.64 -7.00 36.38
C ILE A 357 -1.56 -8.11 37.42
N ASP A 358 -1.20 -9.33 37.03
CA ASP A 358 -0.99 -10.42 37.98
C ASP A 358 0.15 -10.09 38.95
N SER A 359 1.24 -9.49 38.45
CA SER A 359 2.34 -9.00 39.30
C SER A 359 1.94 -7.84 40.25
N LEU A 360 0.89 -7.07 39.91
CA LEU A 360 0.33 -6.01 40.74
C LEU A 360 -0.56 -6.56 41.87
N GLY A 361 -1.27 -7.66 41.63
CA GLY A 361 -2.13 -8.31 42.61
C GLY A 361 -1.36 -8.99 43.76
N GLU A 362 -0.13 -9.42 43.50
CA GLU A 362 0.70 -10.15 44.47
C GLU A 362 1.60 -9.24 45.35
N GLY A 363 1.69 -7.93 45.07
CA GLY A 363 2.65 -7.01 45.68
C GLY A 363 2.09 -6.09 46.77
N THR A 364 2.71 -6.09 47.97
CA THR A 364 2.53 -5.03 48.98
C THR A 364 2.99 -3.67 48.42
N SER A 365 2.36 -2.58 48.88
CA SER A 365 2.43 -1.19 48.39
C SER A 365 3.79 -0.64 47.94
N GLY A 366 4.92 -1.15 48.44
CA GLY A 366 6.27 -0.82 47.97
C GLY A 366 6.65 -1.32 46.57
N ASN A 367 5.89 -2.27 46.00
CA ASN A 367 6.17 -2.83 44.67
C ASN A 367 5.58 -2.00 43.52
N LYS A 368 4.62 -1.10 43.81
CA LYS A 368 3.94 -0.28 42.79
C LYS A 368 4.85 0.79 42.18
N GLU A 369 5.74 1.40 42.96
CA GLU A 369 6.72 2.37 42.47
C GLU A 369 7.81 1.71 41.62
N ALA A 370 8.28 0.52 42.03
CA ALA A 370 9.25 -0.26 41.25
C ALA A 370 8.66 -0.71 39.90
N LEU A 371 7.38 -1.07 39.89
CA LEU A 371 6.65 -1.42 38.67
C LEU A 371 6.39 -0.20 37.79
N LEU A 372 6.03 0.96 38.36
CA LEU A 372 5.91 2.22 37.62
C LEU A 372 7.23 2.59 36.95
N ILE A 373 8.36 2.39 37.63
CA ILE A 373 9.70 2.59 37.05
C ILE A 373 9.96 1.59 35.91
N LYS A 374 9.56 0.32 36.05
CA LYS A 374 9.67 -0.70 34.99
C LYS A 374 8.81 -0.34 33.77
N VAL A 375 7.57 0.09 33.99
CA VAL A 375 6.62 0.55 32.97
C VAL A 375 7.15 1.80 32.25
N LEU A 376 7.64 2.80 32.99
CA LEU A 376 8.23 4.01 32.40
C LEU A 376 9.50 3.69 31.60
N LYS A 377 10.27 2.67 32.00
CA LYS A 377 11.45 2.21 31.27
C LYS A 377 11.08 1.49 29.98
N GLN A 378 10.08 0.61 30.00
CA GLN A 378 9.56 -0.07 28.81
C GLN A 378 8.88 0.91 27.84
N PHE A 379 8.12 1.88 28.36
CA PHE A 379 7.56 2.96 27.56
C PHE A 379 8.67 3.81 26.92
N ARG A 380 9.72 4.14 27.66
CA ARG A 380 10.89 4.83 27.10
C ARG A 380 11.60 4.01 26.02
N GLU A 381 11.76 2.70 26.21
CA GLU A 381 12.34 1.79 25.21
C GLU A 381 11.46 1.73 23.95
N SER A 382 10.13 1.76 24.08
CA SER A 382 9.21 1.86 22.94
C SER A 382 9.38 3.18 22.16
N LEU A 383 9.53 4.31 22.85
CA LEU A 383 9.78 5.63 22.23
C LEU A 383 11.17 5.76 21.59
N GLU A 384 12.19 5.08 22.13
CA GLU A 384 13.54 5.07 21.55
C GLU A 384 13.60 4.18 20.29
N THR A 385 12.74 3.15 20.19
CA THR A 385 12.59 2.32 18.99
C THR A 385 11.93 3.11 17.85
N GLU A 386 10.94 3.97 18.15
CA GLU A 386 10.30 4.87 17.17
C GLU A 386 11.20 6.02 16.66
N ARG A 387 12.25 6.38 17.40
CA ARG A 387 13.21 7.46 17.02
C ARG A 387 14.43 6.96 16.24
N GLY A 388 14.59 5.65 16.10
CA GLY A 388 15.73 4.99 15.44
C GLY A 388 15.50 4.59 13.98
N GLU A 389 14.28 4.75 13.47
CA GLU A 389 13.90 4.59 12.05
C GLU A 389 13.58 5.95 11.42
#